data_AF-A0A2V6TVC2-F1
#
_entry.id   AF-A0A2V6TVC2-F1
#
_cell.length_a   1.000
_cell.length_b   1.000
_cell.length_c   1.000
_cell.angle_alpha   90.00
_cell.angle_beta   90.00
_cell.angle_gamma   90.00
#
_symmetry.space_group_name_H-M   'P 1'
#
loop_
_entity.id
_entity.type
_entity.pdbx_description
1 polymer ?
#
loop_
_entity_poly.entity_id
_entity_poly.type
_entity_poly.pdbx_seq_one_letter_code
_entity_poly.pdbx_strand_id
1 'polypeptide(L)' 'MEYLSQKGIPFVERNVGRDPGAREELMSLGLLSLPVLLIGDKRLTGFNPAAIDAALNAS' A
#
# COMPACT_ATOMS: atom_id res chain seq x y z
N MET A 1 7.35 1.97 -5.69
CA MET A 1 6.04 2.25 -6.34
C MET A 1 6.11 2.34 -7.87
N GLU A 2 7.12 1.77 -8.53
CA GLU A 2 7.33 1.91 -9.98
C GLU A 2 6.13 1.42 -10.83
N TYR A 3 5.43 0.38 -10.37
CA TYR A 3 4.21 -0.13 -10.99
C TYR A 3 3.07 0.90 -11.03
N LEU A 4 2.86 1.64 -9.93
CA LEU A 4 1.83 2.68 -9.85
C LEU A 4 2.28 3.92 -10.64
N SER A 5 3.57 4.28 -10.60
CA SER A 5 4.14 5.35 -11.44
C SER A 5 3.97 5.05 -12.93
N GLN A 6 4.24 3.83 -13.38
CA GLN A 6 4.06 3.42 -14.78
C GLN A 6 2.61 3.50 -15.23
N LYS A 7 1.66 3.25 -14.33
CA LYS A 7 0.23 3.43 -14.57
C LYS A 7 -0.22 4.90 -14.44
N GLY A 8 0.67 5.82 -14.11
CA GLY A 8 0.35 7.23 -13.88
C GLY A 8 -0.51 7.47 -12.63
N ILE A 9 -0.52 6.53 -11.68
CA ILE A 9 -1.35 6.61 -10.49
C ILE A 9 -0.59 7.37 -9.39
N PRO A 10 -1.14 8.47 -8.87
CA PRO A 10 -0.53 9.18 -7.76
C PRO A 10 -0.62 8.34 -6.50
N PHE A 11 0.46 8.31 -5.73
CA PHE A 11 0.55 7.56 -4.48
C PHE A 11 1.42 8.30 -3.48
N VAL A 12 1.29 7.92 -2.21
CA VAL A 12 2.15 8.40 -1.13
C VAL A 12 2.97 7.24 -0.61
N GLU A 13 4.30 7.34 -0.70
CA GLU A 13 5.19 6.36 -0.09
C GLU A 13 5.44 6.73 1.37
N ARG A 14 5.08 5.85 2.30
CA ARG A 14 5.40 5.98 3.72
C ARG A 14 6.40 4.90 4.12
N ASN A 15 7.56 5.33 4.61
CA ASN A 15 8.62 4.41 5.01
C ASN A 15 8.54 4.11 6.51
N VAL A 16 8.04 2.94 6.88
CA VAL A 16 7.91 2.54 8.30
C VAL A 16 9.23 2.35 9.05
N GLY A 17 10.36 2.27 8.34
CA GLY A 17 11.68 2.23 8.94
C GLY A 17 12.24 3.61 9.29
N ARG A 18 11.71 4.68 8.69
CA ARG A 18 12.12 6.07 8.94
C ARG A 18 11.04 6.89 9.63
N ASP A 19 9.79 6.50 9.49
CA ASP A 19 8.62 7.18 10.03
C ASP A 19 7.99 6.31 11.14
N PRO A 20 8.21 6.67 12.41
CA PRO A 20 7.63 5.92 13.53
C PRO A 20 6.09 5.99 13.54
N GLY A 21 5.49 7.07 13.04
CA GLY A 21 4.04 7.19 12.94
C GLY A 21 3.44 6.22 11.92
N ALA A 22 4.11 6.05 10.77
CA ALA A 22 3.70 5.05 9.79
C ALA A 22 3.78 3.61 10.34
N ARG A 23 4.76 3.33 11.22
CA ARG A 23 4.85 2.04 11.91
C ARG A 23 3.70 1.83 12.90
N GLU A 24 3.36 2.85 13.70
CA GLU A 24 2.23 2.78 14.64
C GLU A 24 0.88 2.62 13.93
N GLU A 25 0.69 3.31 12.81
CA GLU A 25 -0.48 3.16 11.94
C GLU A 25 -0.57 1.73 11.38
N LEU A 26 0.55 1.18 10.91
CA LEU A 26 0.62 -0.19 10.39
C LEU A 26 0.29 -1.24 11.46
N MET A 27 0.80 -1.05 12.69
CA MET A 27 0.45 -1.90 13.84
C MET A 27 -1.01 -1.76 14.25
N SER A 28 -1.56 -0.54 14.29
CA SER A 28 -2.96 -0.28 14.63
C SER A 28 -3.91 -0.90 13.60
N LEU A 29 -3.49 -0.97 12.35
CA LEU A 29 -4.23 -1.64 11.27
C LEU A 29 -4.14 -3.18 11.33
N GLY A 30 -3.35 -3.75 12.26
CA GLY A 30 -3.14 -5.19 12.39
C GLY A 30 -2.29 -5.79 11.27
N LEU A 31 -1.57 -4.95 10.52
CA LEU A 31 -0.75 -5.38 9.40
C LEU A 31 0.64 -5.74 9.94
N LEU A 32 1.14 -6.91 9.57
CA LEU A 32 2.41 -7.44 10.06
C LEU A 32 3.42 -7.73 8.95
N SER A 33 3.01 -7.54 7.69
CA SER A 33 3.79 -7.94 6.52
C SER A 33 3.98 -6.76 5.58
N LEU A 34 5.24 -6.51 5.19
CA LEU A 34 5.64 -5.48 4.23
C LEU A 34 6.01 -6.15 2.89
N PRO A 35 5.84 -5.46 1.74
CA PRO A 35 5.24 -4.13 1.59
C PRO A 35 3.71 -4.14 1.82
N VAL A 36 3.15 -3.06 2.36
CA VAL A 36 1.69 -2.85 2.45
C VAL A 36 1.29 -1.80 1.43
N LEU A 37 0.21 -2.06 0.69
CA LEU A 37 -0.46 -1.08 -0.15
C LEU A 37 -1.88 -0.83 0.38
N LEU A 38 -2.19 0.44 0.60
CA LEU A 38 -3.53 0.91 0.94
C LEU A 38 -4.11 1.61 -0.29
N ILE A 39 -5.21 1.07 -0.81
CA ILE A 39 -5.89 1.58 -2.02
C ILE A 39 -7.36 1.79 -1.65
N GLY A 40 -7.73 3.04 -1.34
CA GLY A 40 -9.03 3.35 -0.75
C GLY A 40 -9.23 2.58 0.56
N ASP A 41 -10.34 1.85 0.67
CA ASP A 41 -10.63 0.95 1.80
C ASP A 41 -9.94 -0.41 1.71
N LYS A 42 -9.30 -0.72 0.57
CA LYS A 42 -8.63 -2.01 0.37
C LYS A 42 -7.21 -1.98 0.92
N ARG A 43 -6.87 -3.06 1.62
CA ARG A 43 -5.54 -3.28 2.20
C ARG A 43 -4.95 -4.50 1.52
N LEU A 44 -3.79 -4.32 0.90
CA LEU A 44 -3.03 -5.36 0.23
C LEU A 44 -1.71 -5.53 0.96
N THR A 45 -1.41 -6.77 1.34
CA THR A 45 -0.11 -7.15 1.91
C THR A 45 0.70 -7.89 0.86
N GLY A 46 1.94 -7.49 0.68
CA GLY A 46 2.82 -7.96 -0.37
C GLY A 46 2.64 -7.24 -1.70
N PHE A 47 3.48 -7.60 -2.67
CA PHE A 47 3.37 -7.10 -4.04
C PHE A 47 2.65 -8.14 -4.90
N ASN A 48 1.38 -7.86 -5.23
CA ASN A 48 0.61 -8.67 -6.16
C ASN A 48 -0.04 -7.78 -7.22
N PRO A 49 0.48 -7.73 -8.46
CA PRO A 49 -0.03 -6.84 -9.50
C PRO A 49 -1.50 -7.11 -9.83
N ALA A 50 -1.95 -8.37 -9.84
CA ALA A 50 -3.35 -8.71 -10.10
C ALA A 50 -4.29 -8.19 -9.00
N ALA A 51 -3.87 -8.32 -7.73
CA ALA A 51 -4.65 -7.80 -6.60
C ALA A 51 -4.65 -6.26 -6.56
N ILE A 52 -3.55 -5.62 -6.95
CA ILE A 52 -3.45 -4.17 -7.09
C ILE A 52 -4.39 -3.70 -8.20
N ASP A 53 -4.37 -4.32 -9.38
CA ASP A 53 -5.27 -3.97 -10.49
C ASP A 53 -6.73 -4.15 -10.08
N ALA A 54 -7.07 -5.25 -9.40
CA ALA A 54 -8.42 -5.48 -8.89
C ALA A 54 -8.85 -4.45 -7.83
N ALA A 55 -7.93 -3.98 -7.00
CA ALA A 55 -8.21 -2.92 -6.03
C ALA A 55 -8.38 -1.55 -6.69
N LEU A 56 -7.64 -1.27 -7.75
CA LEU A 56 -7.73 -0.02 -8.52
C LEU A 56 -9.00 0.04 -9.40
N ASN A 57 -9.42 -1.10 -9.98
CA ASN A 57 -10.62 -1.17 -10.82
C ASN A 57 -11.92 -1.29 -10.03
N ALA A 58 -11.88 -1.40 -8.70
CA ALA A 58 -13.09 -1.52 -7.88
C ALA A 58 -13.88 -0.19 -7.71
N SER A 59 -13.77 0.74 -8.68
CA SER A 59 -14.44 2.05 -8.69
C SER A 59 -15.84 1.97 -9.28
#